data_AF-A0A7V6SUB7-F1
#
_entry.id   AF-A0A7V6SUB7-F1
#
_cell.length_a   1.000
_cell.length_b   1.000
_cell.length_c   1.000
_cell.angle_alpha   90.00
_cell.angle_beta   90.00
_cell.angle_gamma   90.00
#
_symmetry.space_group_name_H-M   'P 1'
#
loop_
_entity.id
_entity.type
_entity.pdbx_description
1 polymer ?
#
loop_
_entity_poly.entity_id
_entity_poly.type
_entity_poly.pdbx_seq_one_letter_code
_entity_poly.pdbx_strand_id
1 'polypeptide(L)'
;MNTKYQWVALALLLALLAGCRVPAEKIAIDKTRSYIVSMDNKDIRTQMKLLEAFSPKQEAIESFLSHVMEAKERSLQVAYEDKQVIIIRARFLLRLDENYPGDGGFQPGVNEVTRYFAYYKNRDMQLREVLEKLIK
;
A
#
# COMPACT_ATOMS: atom_id res chain seq x y z
N MET A 1 31.97 -38.41 3.83
CA MET A 1 31.44 -37.02 3.82
C MET A 1 31.66 -36.41 5.19
N ASN A 2 32.50 -35.38 5.29
CA ASN A 2 32.89 -34.77 6.56
C ASN A 2 31.76 -33.87 7.09
N THR A 3 31.08 -34.32 8.15
CA THR A 3 30.00 -33.60 8.85
C THR A 3 30.37 -32.17 9.24
N LYS A 4 31.65 -31.87 9.48
CA LYS A 4 32.15 -30.51 9.79
C LYS A 4 31.85 -29.49 8.68
N TYR A 5 31.90 -29.86 7.41
CA TYR A 5 31.64 -28.92 6.30
C TYR A 5 30.14 -28.66 6.08
N GLN A 6 29.27 -29.60 6.47
CA GLN A 6 27.82 -29.41 6.38
C GLN A 6 27.32 -28.33 7.36
N TRP A 7 27.88 -28.28 8.57
CA TRP A 7 27.52 -27.24 9.56
C TRP A 7 27.99 -25.84 9.14
N VAL A 8 29.17 -25.73 8.51
CA VAL A 8 29.69 -24.46 7.99
C VAL A 8 28.83 -23.96 6.83
N ALA A 9 28.44 -24.84 5.90
CA ALA A 9 27.55 -24.49 4.80
C ALA A 9 26.15 -24.07 5.30
N LEU A 10 25.61 -24.75 6.31
CA LEU A 10 24.31 -24.43 6.91
C LEU A 10 24.33 -23.07 7.65
N ALA A 11 25.39 -22.78 8.39
CA ALA A 11 25.58 -21.50 9.07
C ALA A 11 25.72 -20.33 8.08
N LEU A 12 26.44 -20.54 6.96
CA LEU A 12 26.55 -19.55 5.88
C LEU A 12 25.20 -19.30 5.19
N LEU A 13 24.40 -20.35 4.94
CA LEU A 13 23.05 -20.23 4.39
C LEU A 13 22.10 -19.47 5.33
N LEU A 14 22.16 -19.76 6.64
CA LEU A 14 21.36 -19.04 7.65
C LEU A 14 21.78 -17.57 7.78
N ALA A 15 23.07 -17.26 7.67
CA ALA A 15 23.57 -15.89 7.68
C ALA A 15 23.15 -15.10 6.42
N LEU A 16 23.18 -15.73 5.24
CA LEU A 16 22.69 -15.15 3.99
C LEU A 16 21.18 -14.89 4.03
N LEU A 17 20.39 -15.77 4.65
CA LEU A 17 18.96 -15.57 4.86
C LEU A 17 18.65 -14.44 5.85
N ALA A 18 19.50 -14.22 6.86
CA ALA A 18 19.35 -13.12 7.82
C ALA A 18 19.69 -11.74 7.24
N GLY A 19 20.56 -11.68 6.21
CA GLY A 19 21.00 -10.44 5.56
C GLY A 19 20.02 -9.85 4.55
N CYS A 20 19.08 -10.63 4.04
CA CYS A 20 18.10 -10.18 3.02
C CYS A 20 16.80 -9.65 3.63
N ARG A 21 16.88 -8.82 4.66
CA ARG A 21 15.70 -8.09 5.15
C ARG A 21 15.43 -6.90 4.23
N VAL A 22 14.35 -6.98 3.47
CA VAL A 22 13.88 -5.84 2.66
C VAL A 22 13.55 -4.67 3.60
N PRO A 23 14.03 -3.45 3.34
CA PRO A 23 13.72 -2.28 4.16
C PRO A 23 12.20 -2.09 4.27
N ALA A 24 11.72 -1.80 5.48
CA ALA A 24 10.29 -1.61 5.73
C ALA A 24 9.71 -0.46 4.89
N GLU A 25 10.49 0.60 4.65
CA GLU A 25 10.15 1.67 3.71
C GLU A 25 9.79 1.13 2.32
N LYS A 26 10.66 0.29 1.75
CA LYS A 26 10.43 -0.29 0.43
C LYS A 26 9.14 -1.10 0.39
N ILE A 27 8.89 -1.90 1.42
CA ILE A 27 7.64 -2.68 1.54
C ILE A 27 6.42 -1.76 1.59
N ALA A 28 6.48 -0.66 2.37
CA ALA A 28 5.39 0.30 2.48
C ALA A 28 5.11 1.01 1.15
N ILE A 29 6.16 1.46 0.45
CA ILE A 29 6.06 2.09 -0.88
C ILE A 29 5.46 1.10 -1.88
N ASP A 30 5.96 -0.13 -1.94
CA ASP A 30 5.47 -1.14 -2.88
C ASP A 30 4.00 -1.48 -2.63
N LYS A 31 3.58 -1.60 -1.35
CA LYS A 31 2.15 -1.78 -1.00
C LYS A 31 1.29 -0.57 -1.39
N THR A 32 1.80 0.64 -1.19
CA THR A 32 1.08 1.88 -1.59
C THR A 32 0.94 1.96 -3.11
N ARG A 33 1.99 1.59 -3.84
CA ARG A 33 1.96 1.50 -5.30
C ARG A 33 0.97 0.45 -5.78
N SER A 34 0.97 -0.75 -5.18
CA SER A 34 -0.01 -1.79 -5.51
C SER A 34 -1.44 -1.31 -5.32
N TYR A 35 -1.73 -0.53 -4.28
CA TYR A 35 -3.05 0.08 -4.08
C TYR A 35 -3.46 1.02 -5.22
N ILE A 36 -2.53 1.87 -5.72
CA ILE A 36 -2.82 2.78 -6.84
C ILE A 36 -3.03 1.99 -8.12
N VAL A 37 -2.14 1.05 -8.42
CA VAL A 37 -2.22 0.20 -9.62
C VAL A 37 -3.49 -0.66 -9.62
N SER A 38 -3.96 -1.13 -8.46
CA SER A 38 -5.22 -1.87 -8.39
C SER A 38 -6.45 -0.99 -8.66
N MET A 39 -6.39 0.33 -8.45
CA MET A 39 -7.45 1.22 -8.92
C MET A 39 -7.47 1.31 -10.45
N ASP A 40 -6.31 1.53 -11.05
CA ASP A 40 -6.15 1.65 -12.51
C ASP A 40 -6.62 0.38 -13.25
N ASN A 41 -6.27 -0.79 -12.69
CA ASN A 41 -6.65 -2.09 -13.23
C ASN A 41 -8.05 -2.57 -12.80
N LYS A 42 -8.79 -1.79 -12.00
CA LYS A 42 -10.06 -2.21 -11.38
C LYS A 42 -9.97 -3.56 -10.64
N ASP A 43 -8.81 -3.84 -10.04
CA ASP A 43 -8.53 -5.10 -9.35
C ASP A 43 -9.12 -5.07 -7.92
N ILE A 44 -10.38 -5.46 -7.84
CA ILE A 44 -11.15 -5.55 -6.60
C ILE A 44 -10.48 -6.47 -5.59
N ARG A 45 -9.89 -7.59 -6.03
CA ARG A 45 -9.27 -8.57 -5.13
C ARG A 45 -8.08 -7.96 -4.40
N THR A 46 -7.22 -7.25 -5.12
CA THR A 46 -6.08 -6.56 -4.52
C THR A 46 -6.54 -5.40 -3.62
N GLN A 47 -7.54 -4.63 -4.04
CA GLN A 47 -8.14 -3.59 -3.20
C GLN A 47 -8.67 -4.16 -1.88
N MET A 48 -9.48 -5.22 -1.96
CA MET A 48 -10.03 -5.90 -0.78
C MET A 48 -8.94 -6.42 0.14
N LYS A 49 -7.90 -7.07 -0.40
CA LYS A 49 -6.78 -7.58 0.41
C LYS A 49 -5.98 -6.47 1.11
N LEU A 50 -5.81 -5.32 0.45
CA LEU A 50 -5.09 -4.19 1.02
C LEU A 50 -5.96 -3.43 2.04
N LEU A 51 -7.27 -3.34 1.78
CA LEU A 51 -8.26 -2.64 2.60
C LEU A 51 -8.93 -3.54 3.65
N GLU A 52 -8.62 -4.84 3.70
CA GLU A 52 -9.27 -5.85 4.56
C GLU A 52 -9.26 -5.45 6.05
N ALA A 53 -8.26 -4.66 6.47
CA ALA A 53 -8.16 -4.12 7.82
C ALA A 53 -9.20 -3.03 8.17
N PHE A 54 -9.98 -2.54 7.19
CA PHE A 54 -10.91 -1.40 7.32
C PHE A 54 -12.36 -1.70 6.99
N SER A 55 -12.64 -2.87 6.42
CA SER A 55 -13.98 -3.31 6.02
C SER A 55 -14.84 -2.21 5.35
N PRO A 56 -14.44 -1.66 4.18
CA PRO A 56 -15.44 -1.15 3.26
C PRO A 56 -16.30 -2.33 2.79
N LYS A 57 -17.61 -2.12 2.61
CA LYS A 57 -18.44 -3.10 1.90
C LYS A 57 -17.84 -3.28 0.50
N GLN A 58 -17.57 -4.52 0.10
CA GLN A 58 -17.00 -4.84 -1.22
C GLN A 58 -17.74 -4.13 -2.35
N GLU A 59 -19.08 -4.09 -2.27
CA GLU A 59 -19.97 -3.38 -3.19
C GLU A 59 -19.62 -1.90 -3.38
N ALA A 60 -19.20 -1.21 -2.32
CA ALA A 60 -18.80 0.20 -2.40
C ALA A 60 -17.47 0.38 -3.13
N ILE A 61 -16.52 -0.54 -2.93
CA ILE A 61 -15.25 -0.55 -3.67
C ILE A 61 -15.52 -0.85 -5.14
N GLU A 62 -16.33 -1.87 -5.43
CA GLU A 62 -16.71 -2.25 -6.79
C GLU A 62 -17.40 -1.09 -7.52
N SER A 63 -18.39 -0.47 -6.86
CA SER A 63 -19.08 0.70 -7.39
C SER A 63 -18.13 1.87 -7.61
N PHE A 64 -17.15 2.10 -6.75
CA PHE A 64 -16.17 3.16 -6.98
C PHE A 64 -15.25 2.84 -8.16
N LEU A 65 -14.70 1.62 -8.21
CA LEU A 65 -13.78 1.18 -9.26
C LEU A 65 -14.43 1.13 -10.65
N SER A 66 -15.74 0.89 -10.73
CA SER A 66 -16.45 0.90 -12.01
C SER A 66 -16.32 2.26 -12.71
N HIS A 67 -16.31 3.36 -11.93
CA HIS A 67 -16.16 4.74 -12.41
C HIS A 67 -14.72 5.21 -12.61
N VAL A 68 -13.72 4.45 -12.14
CA VAL A 68 -12.30 4.80 -12.34
C VAL A 68 -11.95 4.60 -13.81
N MET A 69 -11.47 5.66 -14.45
CA MET A 69 -10.94 5.63 -15.81
C MET A 69 -9.42 5.51 -15.83
N GLU A 70 -8.74 6.15 -14.87
CA GLU A 70 -7.28 6.14 -14.76
C GLU A 70 -6.89 6.43 -13.30
N ALA A 71 -5.87 5.73 -12.80
CA ALA A 71 -5.19 6.06 -11.55
C ALA A 71 -3.67 6.04 -11.72
N LYS A 72 -3.03 7.20 -11.61
CA LYS A 72 -1.61 7.37 -11.93
C LYS A 72 -0.80 7.93 -10.77
N GLU A 73 0.17 7.13 -10.31
CA GLU A 73 1.16 7.56 -9.31
C GLU A 73 1.86 8.86 -9.77
N ARG A 74 1.94 9.85 -8.88
CA ARG A 74 2.75 11.06 -9.07
C ARG A 74 3.98 11.05 -8.17
N SER A 75 3.79 10.75 -6.89
CA SER A 75 4.90 10.58 -5.96
C SER A 75 4.50 9.73 -4.75
N LEU A 76 5.41 8.90 -4.27
CA LEU A 76 5.33 8.22 -2.99
C LEU A 76 6.50 8.66 -2.13
N GLN A 77 6.23 9.11 -0.90
CA GLN A 77 7.26 9.61 0.02
C GLN A 77 6.98 9.12 1.43
N VAL A 78 8.02 8.76 2.18
CA VAL A 78 7.90 8.56 3.63
C VAL A 78 7.68 9.92 4.29
N ALA A 79 6.49 10.12 4.85
CA ALA A 79 6.15 11.34 5.59
C ALA A 79 6.55 11.23 7.07
N TYR A 80 6.56 10.02 7.62
CA TYR A 80 6.95 9.75 9.00
C TYR A 80 7.43 8.30 9.12
N GLU A 81 8.43 8.08 9.96
CA GLU A 81 8.90 6.74 10.31
C GLU A 81 9.40 6.71 11.77
N ASP A 82 8.96 5.71 12.53
CA ASP A 82 9.52 5.39 13.84
C ASP A 82 9.75 3.88 14.00
N LYS A 83 9.97 3.42 15.24
CA LYS A 83 10.22 2.00 15.54
C LYS A 83 9.04 1.08 15.23
N GLN A 84 7.81 1.60 15.16
CA GLN A 84 6.56 0.83 15.06
C GLN A 84 5.81 1.08 13.76
N VAL A 85 5.85 2.29 13.20
CA VAL A 85 5.02 2.69 12.05
C VAL A 85 5.82 3.42 10.98
N ILE A 86 5.42 3.25 9.73
CA ILE A 86 5.82 4.07 8.57
C ILE A 86 4.55 4.69 8.00
N ILE A 87 4.57 5.99 7.72
CA ILE A 87 3.50 6.69 7.02
C ILE A 87 4.00 7.12 5.65
N ILE A 88 3.34 6.63 4.60
CA ILE A 88 3.59 7.02 3.22
C ILE A 88 2.59 8.10 2.82
N ARG A 89 3.10 9.24 2.36
CA ARG A 89 2.32 10.23 1.61
C ARG A 89 2.30 9.82 0.15
N ALA A 90 1.13 9.46 -0.36
CA ALA A 90 0.90 9.22 -1.76
C ALA A 90 0.26 10.43 -2.41
N ARG A 91 0.82 10.85 -3.55
CA ARG A 91 0.19 11.76 -4.49
C ARG A 91 -0.06 11.01 -5.77
N PHE A 92 -1.29 11.05 -6.26
CA PHE A 92 -1.67 10.41 -7.51
C PHE A 92 -2.80 11.17 -8.18
N LEU A 93 -2.89 11.01 -9.50
CA LEU A 93 -3.99 11.52 -10.30
C LEU A 93 -5.05 10.43 -10.40
N LEU A 94 -6.30 10.79 -10.18
CA LEU A 94 -7.45 9.91 -10.32
C LEU A 94 -8.43 10.53 -11.30
N ARG A 95 -8.70 9.83 -12.41
CA ARG A 95 -9.72 10.25 -13.37
C ARG A 95 -10.97 9.40 -13.21
N LEU A 96 -12.10 10.06 -12.98
CA LEU A 96 -13.42 9.43 -12.87
C LEU A 96 -14.25 9.77 -14.11
N ASP A 97 -15.13 8.85 -14.50
CA ASP A 97 -16.07 9.10 -15.58
C ASP A 97 -17.09 10.19 -15.24
N GLU A 98 -17.80 10.69 -16.27
CA GLU A 98 -18.77 11.79 -16.13
C GLU A 98 -20.02 11.40 -15.32
N ASN A 99 -20.27 10.10 -15.13
CA ASN A 99 -21.44 9.57 -14.43
C ASN A 99 -21.17 9.36 -12.94
N TYR A 100 -19.95 9.60 -12.45
CA TYR A 100 -19.64 9.46 -11.04
C TYR A 100 -20.49 10.43 -10.20
N PRO A 101 -21.25 9.96 -9.19
CA PRO A 101 -22.22 10.80 -8.48
C PRO A 101 -21.59 11.89 -7.60
N GLY A 102 -20.27 11.87 -7.42
CA GLY A 102 -19.56 12.77 -6.51
C GLY A 102 -19.71 12.30 -5.07
N ASP A 103 -18.65 11.72 -4.51
CA ASP A 103 -18.61 11.24 -3.13
C ASP A 103 -17.18 11.32 -2.58
N GLY A 104 -17.04 11.40 -1.25
CA GLY A 104 -15.75 11.33 -0.57
C GLY A 104 -14.74 12.43 -0.97
N GLY A 105 -15.23 13.58 -1.46
CA GLY A 105 -14.40 14.68 -1.94
C GLY A 105 -13.90 14.54 -3.39
N PHE A 106 -14.36 13.52 -4.11
CA PHE A 106 -14.05 13.35 -5.54
C PHE A 106 -15.19 13.86 -6.43
N GLN A 107 -14.82 14.36 -7.60
CA GLN A 107 -15.75 14.85 -8.63
C GLN A 107 -15.52 14.09 -9.94
N PRO A 108 -16.50 14.07 -10.85
CA PRO A 108 -16.27 13.64 -12.23
C PRO A 108 -15.07 14.34 -12.87
N GLY A 109 -14.33 13.62 -13.72
CA GLY A 109 -13.13 14.15 -14.37
C GLY A 109 -11.86 13.96 -13.54
N VAL A 110 -10.94 14.92 -13.60
CA VAL A 110 -9.58 14.76 -13.07
C VAL A 110 -9.49 15.27 -11.64
N ASN A 111 -9.05 14.40 -10.73
CA ASN A 111 -8.84 14.69 -9.32
C ASN A 111 -7.36 14.54 -8.97
N GLU A 112 -6.79 15.55 -8.31
CA GLU A 112 -5.48 15.44 -7.67
C GLU A 112 -5.66 14.93 -6.24
N VAL A 113 -5.12 13.74 -5.96
CA VAL A 113 -5.35 13.06 -4.69
C VAL A 113 -4.06 13.02 -3.89
N THR A 114 -4.14 13.49 -2.64
CA THR A 114 -3.09 13.28 -1.63
C THR A 114 -3.68 12.42 -0.50
N ARG A 115 -3.09 11.26 -0.24
CA ARG A 115 -3.48 10.36 0.87
C ARG A 115 -2.28 9.93 1.69
N TYR A 116 -2.54 9.59 2.96
CA TYR A 116 -1.54 9.09 3.89
C TYR A 116 -1.88 7.65 4.29
N PHE A 117 -0.92 6.75 4.08
CA PHE A 117 -1.06 5.32 4.36
C PHE A 117 -0.09 4.96 5.48
N ALA A 118 -0.60 4.51 6.63
CA ALA A 118 0.26 4.02 7.70
C ALA A 118 0.45 2.51 7.62
N TYR A 119 1.63 2.03 7.94
CA TYR A 119 2.00 0.63 7.91
C TYR A 119 2.73 0.27 9.21
N TYR A 120 2.22 -0.73 9.93
CA TYR A 120 2.79 -1.17 11.20
C TYR A 120 3.87 -2.24 10.98
N LYS A 121 5.11 -1.96 11.41
CA LYS A 121 6.30 -2.81 11.22
C LYS A 121 6.21 -4.16 11.92
N ASN A 122 5.46 -4.24 13.03
CA ASN A 122 5.32 -5.43 13.87
C ASN A 122 4.21 -6.39 13.45
N ARG A 123 3.44 -6.09 12.39
CA ARG A 123 2.33 -6.89 11.87
C ARG A 123 2.41 -7.04 10.36
N ASP A 124 3.55 -7.51 9.84
CA ASP A 124 3.76 -7.76 8.41
C ASP A 124 3.42 -6.57 7.48
N MET A 125 3.60 -5.34 7.98
CA MET A 125 3.29 -4.12 7.25
C MET A 125 1.82 -4.08 6.79
N GLN A 126 0.87 -4.47 7.65
CA GLN A 126 -0.55 -4.31 7.37
C GLN A 126 -0.91 -2.82 7.22
N LEU A 127 -1.65 -2.51 6.15
CA LEU A 127 -2.09 -1.15 5.84
C LEU A 127 -3.11 -0.72 6.89
N ARG A 128 -2.84 0.40 7.55
CA ARG A 128 -3.80 1.13 8.35
C ARG A 128 -3.87 2.61 7.93
N GLU A 129 -4.92 3.07 7.25
CA GLU A 129 -5.19 4.51 7.04
C GLU A 129 -5.19 5.22 8.40
N VAL A 130 -4.31 6.22 8.55
CA VAL A 130 -4.38 7.15 9.67
C VAL A 130 -5.31 8.27 9.22
N LEU A 131 -6.53 8.22 9.74
CA LEU A 131 -7.53 9.30 9.65
C LEU A 131 -6.85 10.65 9.90
N GLU A 132 -7.20 11.66 9.08
CA GLU A 132 -6.68 13.05 9.10
C GLU A 132 -6.49 13.69 10.49
N LYS A 133 -7.14 13.16 11.53
CA LYS A 133 -7.13 13.65 12.91
C LYS A 133 -5.83 13.44 13.70
N LEU A 134 -4.86 12.65 13.22
CA LEU A 134 -3.63 12.35 13.97
C LEU A 134 -2.40 13.17 13.55
N ILE A 135 -2.51 13.99 12.50
CA ILE A 135 -1.48 14.98 12.16
C ILE A 135 -1.93 16.31 12.75
N LYS A 136 -1.45 16.63 13.96
CA LYS A 136 -1.52 17.95 14.57
C LYS A 136 -0.14 18.57 14.58
#